data_AF-A0A257HQ85-F1
#
_entry.id   AF-A0A257HQ85-F1
#
_cell.length_a   1.000
_cell.length_b   1.000
_cell.length_c   1.000
_cell.angle_alpha   90.00
_cell.angle_beta   90.00
_cell.angle_gamma   90.00
#
_symmetry.space_group_name_H-M   'P 1'
#
loop_
_entity.id
_entity.type
_entity.pdbx_description
1 polymer ?
#
loop_
_entity_poly.entity_id
_entity_poly.type
_entity_poly.pdbx_seq_one_letter_code
_entity_poly.pdbx_strand_id
1 'polypeptide(L)'
;MLGQILLEEGGFARLSAKDQALVCAIAHRVHSTQDANEAFELQTTFGQRLADRVAEVGGSWGFVISFGIFLFIWAMLNLVILHGQARFDPYPFIFLNLILSMLAAIQAPIIMMAQNRQAEKDRLTTRMDYEVNVKSEHEIAELRQHLAQLHEKLDRHLAKTT
;
A
#
# COMPACT_ATOMS: atom_id res chain seq x y z
N MET A 1 4.89 -4.70 -19.74
CA MET A 1 5.31 -4.57 -21.16
C MET A 1 6.83 -4.52 -21.34
N LEU A 2 7.61 -3.81 -20.51
CA LEU A 2 9.09 -3.77 -20.60
C LEU A 2 9.80 -5.12 -20.34
N GLY A 3 9.23 -5.99 -19.50
CA GLY A 3 9.82 -7.30 -19.19
C GLY A 3 9.78 -8.31 -20.35
N GLN A 4 8.83 -8.16 -21.29
CA GLN A 4 8.75 -9.03 -22.48
C GLN A 4 9.79 -8.66 -23.54
N ILE A 5 10.08 -7.36 -23.70
CA ILE A 5 11.09 -6.86 -24.66
C ILE A 5 12.51 -7.31 -24.28
N LEU A 6 12.80 -7.48 -22.98
CA LEU A 6 14.09 -7.98 -22.50
C LEU A 6 14.30 -9.49 -22.72
N LEU A 7 13.21 -10.27 -22.81
CA LEU A 7 13.26 -11.72 -22.96
C LEU A 7 13.28 -12.17 -24.42
N GLU A 8 12.69 -11.44 -25.36
CA GLU A 8 12.67 -11.81 -26.79
C GLU A 8 13.97 -11.48 -27.56
N GLU A 9 14.73 -10.45 -27.16
CA GLU A 9 15.91 -9.96 -27.93
C GLU A 9 17.27 -10.53 -27.48
N GLY A 10 17.32 -11.54 -26.60
CA GLY A 10 18.60 -12.08 -26.11
C GLY A 10 19.42 -11.09 -25.28
N GLY A 11 18.80 -10.02 -24.79
CA GLY A 11 19.44 -8.95 -24.01
C GLY A 11 20.10 -9.43 -22.72
N PHE A 12 19.56 -10.49 -22.09
CA PHE A 12 20.16 -11.11 -20.91
C PHE A 12 21.57 -11.66 -21.16
N ALA A 13 21.85 -12.19 -22.36
CA ALA A 13 23.16 -12.75 -22.71
C ALA A 13 24.22 -11.68 -23.01
N ARG A 14 23.82 -10.42 -23.26
CA ARG A 14 24.71 -9.27 -23.47
C ARG A 14 25.04 -8.49 -22.18
N LEU A 15 24.36 -8.78 -21.08
CA LEU A 15 24.62 -8.15 -19.79
C LEU A 15 25.89 -8.76 -19.16
N SER A 16 26.75 -7.90 -18.60
CA SER A 16 27.92 -8.34 -17.85
C SER A 16 27.49 -9.22 -16.66
N ALA A 17 28.32 -10.18 -16.23
CA ALA A 17 27.99 -11.09 -15.12
C ALA A 17 27.57 -10.34 -13.83
N LYS A 18 28.06 -9.11 -13.64
CA LYS A 18 27.67 -8.21 -12.55
C LYS A 18 26.24 -7.64 -12.70
N ASP A 19 25.85 -7.31 -13.92
CA ASP A 19 24.51 -6.75 -14.21
C ASP A 19 23.44 -7.85 -14.14
N GLN A 20 23.78 -9.08 -14.57
CA GLN A 20 22.92 -10.25 -14.36
C GLN A 20 22.71 -10.54 -12.87
N ALA A 21 23.78 -10.46 -12.06
CA ALA A 21 23.70 -10.61 -10.61
C ALA A 21 22.85 -9.49 -9.97
N LEU A 22 22.99 -8.25 -10.45
CA LEU A 22 22.19 -7.11 -9.98
C LEU A 22 20.70 -7.29 -10.32
N VAL A 23 20.37 -7.71 -11.55
CA VAL A 23 18.99 -7.99 -11.96
C VAL A 23 18.41 -9.15 -11.15
N CYS A 24 19.20 -10.20 -10.89
CA CYS A 24 18.77 -11.33 -10.06
C CYS A 24 18.57 -10.92 -8.59
N ALA A 25 19.42 -10.05 -8.04
CA ALA A 25 19.29 -9.52 -6.69
C ALA A 25 18.07 -8.57 -6.53
N ILE A 26 17.81 -7.73 -7.54
CA ILE A 26 16.62 -6.86 -7.57
C ILE A 26 15.35 -7.69 -7.76
N ALA A 27 15.37 -8.70 -8.63
CA ALA A 27 14.24 -9.61 -8.82
C ALA A 27 13.92 -10.40 -7.54
N HIS A 28 14.94 -10.90 -6.83
CA HIS A 28 14.76 -11.55 -5.53
C HIS A 28 14.21 -10.58 -4.46
N ARG A 29 14.58 -9.30 -4.51
CA ARG A 29 14.08 -8.26 -3.59
C ARG A 29 12.61 -7.91 -3.84
N VAL A 30 12.16 -7.94 -5.10
CA VAL A 30 10.74 -7.72 -5.47
C VAL A 30 9.86 -8.92 -5.11
N HIS A 31 10.38 -10.15 -5.13
CA HIS A 31 9.60 -11.33 -4.73
C HIS A 31 9.31 -11.37 -3.22
N SER A 32 10.25 -10.92 -2.38
CA SER A 32 10.09 -10.93 -0.91
C SER A 32 8.92 -10.06 -0.41
N THR A 33 8.59 -8.97 -1.11
CA THR A 33 7.44 -8.12 -0.76
C THR A 33 6.11 -8.71 -1.22
N GLN A 34 6.10 -9.58 -2.24
CA GLN A 34 4.91 -10.28 -2.73
C GLN A 34 4.52 -11.45 -1.83
N ASP A 35 5.49 -12.26 -1.39
CA ASP A 35 5.26 -13.41 -0.51
C ASP A 35 4.63 -13.01 0.83
N ALA A 36 5.04 -11.86 1.39
CA ALA A 36 4.46 -11.33 2.63
C ALA A 36 2.99 -10.91 2.49
N ASN A 37 2.59 -10.44 1.29
CA ASN A 37 1.21 -10.03 1.02
C ASN A 37 0.33 -11.26 0.67
N GLU A 38 0.88 -12.29 0.00
CA GLU A 38 0.20 -13.56 -0.25
C GLU A 38 -0.04 -14.38 1.04
N ALA A 39 0.94 -14.42 1.96
CA ALA A 39 0.78 -15.05 3.27
C ALA A 39 -0.29 -14.36 4.14
N PHE A 40 -0.48 -13.05 3.97
CA PHE A 40 -1.53 -12.28 4.65
C PHE A 40 -2.91 -12.49 4.02
N GLU A 41 -3.00 -12.62 2.70
CA GLU A 41 -4.23 -12.93 1.97
C GLU A 41 -4.80 -14.31 2.34
N LEU A 42 -3.95 -15.32 2.53
CA LEU A 42 -4.34 -16.70 2.86
C LEU A 42 -5.05 -16.85 4.22
N GLN A 43 -4.92 -15.87 5.13
CA GLN A 43 -5.58 -15.88 6.44
C GLN A 43 -6.82 -14.97 6.51
N THR A 44 -7.22 -14.32 5.41
CA THR A 44 -8.35 -13.39 5.45
C THR A 44 -9.70 -14.11 5.51
N THR A 45 -10.42 -13.94 6.61
CA THR A 45 -11.78 -14.47 6.79
C THR A 45 -12.74 -13.78 5.82
N PHE A 46 -13.84 -14.44 5.42
CA PHE A 46 -14.85 -13.89 4.49
C PHE A 46 -15.35 -12.48 4.89
N GLY A 47 -15.48 -12.22 6.19
CA GLY A 47 -15.85 -10.90 6.73
C GLY A 47 -14.80 -9.81 6.50
N GLN A 48 -13.51 -10.16 6.52
CA GLN A 48 -12.41 -9.21 6.24
C GLN A 48 -12.38 -8.84 4.74
N ARG A 49 -12.61 -9.80 3.84
CA ARG A 49 -12.71 -9.53 2.39
C ARG A 49 -13.91 -8.65 2.05
N LEU A 50 -15.04 -8.84 2.74
CA LEU A 50 -16.22 -8.00 2.57
C LEU A 50 -15.99 -6.59 3.12
N ALA A 51 -15.39 -6.46 4.31
CA ALA A 51 -15.03 -5.17 4.90
C ALA A 51 -14.06 -4.39 4.00
N ASP A 52 -13.10 -5.06 3.36
CA ASP A 52 -12.12 -4.43 2.47
C ASP A 52 -12.75 -3.91 1.19
N ARG A 53 -13.64 -4.69 0.58
CA ARG A 53 -14.43 -4.19 -0.56
C ARG A 53 -15.35 -3.04 -0.17
N VAL A 54 -15.97 -3.10 1.01
CA VAL A 54 -16.82 -2.01 1.51
C VAL A 54 -15.99 -0.76 1.81
N ALA A 55 -14.77 -0.90 2.32
CA ALA A 55 -13.86 0.21 2.56
C ALA A 55 -13.36 0.85 1.26
N GLU A 56 -12.99 0.04 0.26
CA GLU A 56 -12.60 0.54 -1.07
C GLU A 56 -13.74 1.26 -1.79
N VAL A 57 -14.95 0.70 -1.75
CA VAL A 57 -16.13 1.31 -2.38
C VAL A 57 -16.60 2.54 -1.58
N GLY A 58 -16.61 2.46 -0.25
CA GLY A 58 -17.03 3.53 0.64
C GLY A 58 -16.06 4.72 0.70
N GLY A 59 -14.77 4.49 0.42
CA GLY A 59 -13.73 5.53 0.42
C GLY A 59 -13.60 6.30 -0.90
N SER A 60 -14.33 5.90 -1.96
CA SER A 60 -14.26 6.57 -3.26
C SER A 60 -15.07 7.87 -3.28
N TRP A 61 -14.48 8.95 -3.80
CA TRP A 61 -15.16 10.23 -4.01
C TRP A 61 -16.44 10.10 -4.85
N GLY A 62 -16.48 9.17 -5.81
CA GLY A 62 -17.66 8.91 -6.63
C GLY A 62 -18.83 8.31 -5.83
N PHE A 63 -18.53 7.43 -4.87
CA PHE A 63 -19.55 6.84 -3.99
C PHE A 63 -20.20 7.91 -3.10
N VAL A 64 -19.38 8.76 -2.47
CA VAL A 64 -19.85 9.87 -1.61
C VAL A 64 -20.80 10.80 -2.38
N ILE A 65 -20.43 11.20 -3.60
CA ILE A 65 -21.25 12.08 -4.44
C ILE A 65 -22.56 11.38 -4.84
N SER A 66 -22.50 10.12 -5.31
CA SER A 66 -23.69 9.37 -5.72
C SER A 66 -24.67 9.12 -4.56
N PHE A 67 -24.15 8.84 -3.37
CA PHE A 67 -24.93 8.64 -2.14
C PHE A 67 -25.60 9.95 -1.70
N GLY A 68 -24.88 11.07 -1.78
CA GLY A 68 -25.43 12.40 -1.51
C GLY A 68 -26.55 12.78 -2.48
N ILE A 69 -26.38 12.51 -3.77
CA ILE A 69 -27.43 12.74 -4.79
C ILE A 69 -28.64 11.84 -4.50
N PHE A 70 -28.44 10.57 -4.17
CA PHE A 70 -29.51 9.65 -3.80
C PHE A 70 -30.31 10.15 -2.60
N LEU A 71 -29.64 10.58 -1.53
CA LEU A 71 -30.29 11.16 -0.34
C LEU A 71 -31.07 12.44 -0.69
N PHE A 72 -30.51 13.30 -1.53
CA PHE A 72 -31.17 14.54 -1.96
C PHE A 72 -32.43 14.25 -2.77
N ILE A 73 -32.37 13.31 -3.72
CA ILE A 73 -33.54 12.87 -4.50
C ILE A 73 -34.58 12.24 -3.57
N TRP A 74 -34.19 11.40 -2.63
CA TRP A 74 -35.08 10.76 -1.67
C TRP A 74 -35.81 11.78 -0.78
N ALA A 75 -35.08 12.78 -0.29
CA ALA A 75 -35.64 13.88 0.50
C ALA A 75 -36.62 14.73 -0.33
N MET A 76 -36.27 15.07 -1.58
CA MET A 76 -37.14 15.80 -2.50
C MET A 76 -38.40 15.01 -2.85
N LEU A 77 -38.27 13.69 -3.08
CA LEU A 77 -39.40 12.80 -3.35
C LEU A 77 -40.38 12.78 -2.17
N ASN A 78 -39.88 12.65 -0.94
CA ASN A 78 -40.70 12.69 0.26
C ASN A 78 -41.35 14.07 0.49
N LEU A 79 -40.69 15.16 0.11
CA LEU A 79 -41.24 16.51 0.25
C LEU A 79 -42.35 16.82 -0.78
N VAL A 80 -42.18 16.34 -2.02
CA VAL A 80 -43.08 16.66 -3.15
C VAL A 80 -44.25 15.68 -3.27
N ILE A 81 -44.02 14.37 -3.12
CA ILE A 81 -45.04 13.34 -3.40
C ILE A 81 -46.01 13.13 -2.22
N LEU A 82 -45.62 13.48 -1.00
CA LEU A 82 -46.37 13.19 0.23
C LEU A 82 -47.11 14.39 0.86
N HIS A 83 -47.38 15.43 0.06
CA HIS A 83 -48.34 16.47 0.44
C HIS A 83 -49.80 15.97 0.50
N GLY A 84 -50.10 14.80 -0.08
CA GLY A 84 -51.42 14.16 -0.06
C GLY A 84 -51.52 13.04 0.97
N GLN A 85 -52.04 13.35 2.16
CA GLN A 85 -52.67 12.46 3.16
C GLN A 85 -51.88 11.30 3.80
N ALA A 86 -50.75 10.84 3.26
CA ALA A 86 -49.95 9.75 3.84
C ALA A 86 -48.49 10.17 4.06
N ARG A 87 -48.22 10.97 5.10
CA ARG A 87 -46.86 11.40 5.46
C ARG A 87 -46.03 10.24 6.03
N PHE A 88 -45.35 9.51 5.15
CA PHE A 88 -44.44 8.40 5.47
C PHE A 88 -43.18 8.85 6.22
N ASP A 89 -42.72 10.12 6.06
CA ASP A 89 -41.66 10.73 6.90
C ASP A 89 -41.77 12.28 6.95
N PRO A 90 -42.51 12.87 7.93
CA PRO A 90 -42.62 14.32 8.09
C PRO A 90 -41.28 14.97 8.43
N TYR A 91 -41.06 16.22 7.99
CA TYR A 91 -39.95 17.03 8.48
C TYR A 91 -39.98 17.09 10.02
N PRO A 92 -38.92 16.67 10.76
CA PRO A 92 -37.50 16.61 10.39
C PRO A 92 -36.93 15.20 10.06
N PHE A 93 -37.56 14.44 9.17
CA PHE A 93 -37.08 13.16 8.59
C PHE A 93 -36.49 12.16 9.61
N ILE A 94 -37.31 11.70 10.56
CA ILE A 94 -36.87 10.83 11.67
C ILE A 94 -36.27 9.52 11.14
N PHE A 95 -36.88 8.92 10.11
CA PHE A 95 -36.42 7.64 9.58
C PHE A 95 -35.07 7.77 8.87
N LEU A 96 -34.91 8.81 8.06
CA LEU A 96 -33.65 9.07 7.37
C LEU A 96 -32.52 9.31 8.38
N ASN A 97 -32.81 10.11 9.42
CA ASN A 97 -31.86 10.39 10.48
C ASN A 97 -31.44 9.12 11.23
N LEU A 98 -32.39 8.23 11.53
CA LEU A 98 -32.11 6.95 12.19
C LEU A 98 -31.19 6.06 11.36
N ILE A 99 -31.49 5.90 10.06
CA ILE A 99 -30.67 5.07 9.14
C ILE A 99 -29.26 5.65 9.01
N LEU A 100 -29.12 6.97 8.84
CA LEU A 100 -27.82 7.62 8.73
C LEU A 100 -27.01 7.49 10.02
N SER A 101 -27.65 7.60 11.18
CA SER A 101 -26.99 7.44 12.48
C SER A 101 -26.48 6.01 12.67
N MET A 102 -27.26 4.99 12.30
CA MET A 102 -26.81 3.60 12.32
C MET A 102 -25.67 3.34 11.34
N LEU A 103 -25.75 3.92 10.13
CA LEU A 103 -24.70 3.80 9.11
C LEU A 103 -23.38 4.39 9.63
N ALA A 104 -23.43 5.59 10.21
CA ALA A 104 -22.26 6.25 10.81
C ALA A 104 -21.67 5.45 11.99
N ALA A 105 -22.52 4.87 12.84
CA ALA A 105 -22.09 4.05 13.97
C ALA A 105 -21.30 2.81 13.54
N ILE A 106 -21.67 2.20 12.40
CA ILE A 106 -20.97 1.03 11.83
C ILE A 106 -19.70 1.47 11.06
N GLN A 107 -19.67 2.68 10.49
CA GLN A 107 -18.51 3.19 9.76
C GLN A 107 -17.28 3.36 10.66
N ALA A 108 -17.42 3.93 11.86
CA ALA A 108 -16.30 4.18 12.76
C ALA A 108 -15.43 2.94 13.06
N PRO A 109 -15.98 1.78 13.47
CA PRO A 109 -15.19 0.57 13.70
C PRO A 109 -14.62 -0.04 12.40
N ILE A 110 -15.33 0.03 11.27
CA ILE A 110 -14.80 -0.43 9.97
C ILE A 110 -13.57 0.39 9.59
N ILE A 111 -13.65 1.72 9.72
CA ILE A 111 -12.52 2.62 9.47
C ILE A 111 -11.38 2.29 10.43
N MET A 112 -11.67 2.08 11.72
CA MET A 112 -10.65 1.72 12.71
C MET A 112 -9.98 0.36 12.40
N MET A 113 -10.74 -0.63 11.93
CA MET A 113 -10.20 -1.93 11.49
C MET A 113 -9.31 -1.78 10.25
N ALA A 114 -9.75 -1.00 9.26
CA ALA A 114 -8.96 -0.71 8.06
C ALA A 114 -7.66 0.04 8.41
N GLN A 115 -7.73 1.02 9.32
CA GLN A 115 -6.57 1.75 9.83
C GLN A 115 -5.62 0.84 10.61
N ASN A 116 -6.13 -0.03 11.48
CA ASN A 116 -5.28 -0.94 12.26
C ASN A 116 -4.51 -1.91 11.35
N ARG A 117 -5.14 -2.40 10.28
CA ARG A 117 -4.48 -3.25 9.28
C ARG A 117 -3.43 -2.47 8.48
N GLN A 118 -3.73 -1.24 8.07
CA GLN A 118 -2.76 -0.41 7.36
C GLN A 118 -1.54 -0.11 8.24
N ALA A 119 -1.76 0.24 9.51
CA ALA A 119 -0.70 0.51 10.48
C ALA A 119 0.20 -0.72 10.73
N GLU A 120 -0.35 -1.93 10.69
CA GLU A 120 0.43 -3.16 10.80
C GLU A 120 1.32 -3.38 9.57
N LYS A 121 0.80 -3.18 8.35
CA LYS A 121 1.60 -3.21 7.11
C LYS A 121 2.71 -2.15 7.11
N ASP A 122 2.39 -0.93 7.54
CA ASP A 122 3.35 0.17 7.61
C ASP A 122 4.47 -0.14 8.61
N ARG A 123 4.14 -0.75 9.75
CA ARG A 123 5.14 -1.19 10.76
C ARG A 123 6.09 -2.25 10.22
N LEU A 124 5.58 -3.25 9.48
CA LEU A 124 6.41 -4.29 8.88
C LEU A 124 7.35 -3.70 7.82
N THR A 125 6.83 -2.83 6.95
CA THR A 125 7.62 -2.13 5.93
C THR A 125 8.72 -1.30 6.58
N THR A 126 8.38 -0.53 7.61
CA THR A 126 9.36 0.29 8.36
C THR A 126 10.47 -0.55 8.99
N ARG A 127 10.15 -1.73 9.55
CA ARG A 127 11.16 -2.63 10.12
C ARG A 127 12.11 -3.17 9.05
N MET A 128 11.57 -3.56 7.90
CA MET A 128 12.37 -4.04 6.78
C MET A 128 13.31 -2.95 6.25
N ASP A 129 12.81 -1.73 6.09
CA ASP A 129 13.62 -0.58 5.67
C ASP A 129 14.73 -0.28 6.68
N TYR A 130 14.43 -0.39 7.98
CA TYR A 130 15.43 -0.22 9.04
C TYR A 130 16.54 -1.27 8.96
N GLU A 131 16.19 -2.55 8.82
CA GLU A 131 17.19 -3.64 8.71
C GLU A 131 18.08 -3.47 7.48
N VAL A 132 17.49 -3.08 6.34
CA VAL A 132 18.26 -2.79 5.11
C VAL A 132 19.19 -1.60 5.32
N ASN A 133 18.74 -0.55 5.99
CA ASN A 133 19.57 0.61 6.26
C ASN A 133 20.77 0.24 7.15
N VAL A 134 20.55 -0.49 8.24
CA VAL A 134 21.63 -0.97 9.13
C VAL A 134 22.62 -1.85 8.37
N LYS A 135 22.13 -2.75 7.51
CA LYS A 135 23.00 -3.59 6.68
C LYS A 135 23.84 -2.75 5.70
N SER A 136 23.22 -1.76 5.08
CA SER A 136 23.90 -0.84 4.15
C SER A 136 24.97 -0.01 4.86
N GLU A 137 24.70 0.45 6.09
CA GLU A 137 25.69 1.14 6.92
C GLU A 137 26.91 0.25 7.23
N HIS A 138 26.67 -1.03 7.54
CA HIS A 138 27.76 -1.98 7.77
C HIS A 138 28.61 -2.22 6.52
N GLU A 139 27.98 -2.45 5.37
CA GLU A 139 28.67 -2.64 4.09
C GLU A 139 29.48 -1.39 3.70
N ILE A 140 28.94 -0.18 3.92
CA ILE A 140 29.67 1.08 3.69
C ILE A 140 30.89 1.20 4.62
N ALA A 141 30.76 0.80 5.89
CA ALA A 141 31.88 0.81 6.83
C ALA A 141 33.00 -0.16 6.39
N GLU A 142 32.63 -1.35 5.93
CA GLU A 142 33.58 -2.34 5.41
C GLU A 142 34.28 -1.83 4.13
N LEU A 143 33.53 -1.24 3.20
CA LEU A 143 34.08 -0.62 2.00
C LEU A 143 35.07 0.51 2.33
N ARG A 144 34.76 1.35 3.33
CA ARG A 144 35.68 2.40 3.80
C ARG A 144 36.97 1.80 4.35
N GLN A 145 36.90 0.71 5.10
CA GLN A 145 38.08 0.03 5.63
C GLN A 145 38.96 -0.53 4.50
N HIS A 146 38.36 -1.18 3.50
CA HIS A 146 39.09 -1.68 2.33
C HIS A 146 39.74 -0.54 1.53
N LEU A 147 39.05 0.59 1.34
CA LEU A 147 39.60 1.77 0.66
C LEU A 147 40.77 2.38 1.42
N ALA A 148 40.71 2.42 2.76
CA ALA A 148 41.82 2.90 3.59
C ALA A 148 43.05 1.98 3.47
N GLN A 149 42.85 0.65 3.47
CA GLN A 149 43.92 -0.31 3.30
C GLN A 149 44.59 -0.22 1.91
N LEU A 150 43.79 0.03 0.86
CA LEU A 150 44.32 0.21 -0.50
C LEU A 150 45.17 1.49 -0.59
N HIS A 151 44.71 2.61 -0.01
CA HIS A 151 45.49 3.85 0.07
C HIS A 151 46.82 3.60 0.79
N GLU A 152 46.81 2.96 1.95
CA GLU A 152 48.03 2.69 2.72
C GLU A 152 49.03 1.80 1.94
N LYS A 153 48.53 0.81 1.18
CA LYS A 153 49.38 -0.03 0.32
C LYS A 153 49.99 0.77 -0.83
N LEU A 154 49.21 1.66 -1.45
CA LEU A 154 49.67 2.51 -2.55
C LEU A 154 50.76 3.48 -2.06
N ASP A 155 50.54 4.15 -0.93
CA ASP A 155 51.51 5.07 -0.32
C ASP A 155 52.83 4.35 0.00
N ARG A 156 52.76 3.13 0.56
CA ARG A 156 53.95 2.31 0.80
C ARG A 156 54.68 1.90 -0.48
N HIS A 157 53.96 1.67 -1.59
CA HIS A 157 54.58 1.36 -2.87
C HIS A 157 55.28 2.59 -3.47
N LEU A 158 54.64 3.76 -3.41
CA LEU A 158 55.23 5.01 -3.89
C LEU A 158 56.49 5.38 -3.10
N ALA A 159 56.48 5.19 -1.77
CA ALA A 159 57.62 5.45 -0.90
C ALA A 159 58.82 4.51 -1.11
N LYS A 160 58.63 3.33 -1.72
CA LYS A 160 59.72 2.38 -2.05
C LYS A 160 60.33 2.60 -3.43
N THR A 161 59.65 3.38 -4.29
CA THR A 161 60.04 3.58 -5.69
C THR A 161 60.73 4.94 -5.91
N THR A 162 60.83 5.76 -4.86
CA THR A 162 61.56 7.03 -4.80
C THR A 162 62.78 6.84 -3.90
#